data_AF-A0A0C3EK38-F1
#
_entry.id   AF-A0A0C3EK38-F1
#
_cell.length_a   1.000
_cell.length_b   1.000
_cell.length_c   1.000
_cell.angle_alpha   90.00
_cell.angle_beta   90.00
_cell.angle_gamma   90.00
#
_symmetry.space_group_name_H-M   'P 1'
#
loop_
_entity.id
_entity.type
_entity.pdbx_description
1 polymer ?
#
loop_
_entity_poly.entity_id
_entity_poly.type
_entity_poly.pdbx_seq_one_letter_code
_entity_poly.pdbx_strand_id
1 'polypeptide(L)'
;MNRVTQLADQEKENLNLAERNRALADSLADELKKSLSRSSSSSSKKPTPTIAVDLDGQLKAMMGLIQGLRENLEKETGAREELHKQLMKERAERREDVEALRQVTLLITPLHLRVLLDKARQKIINHIECNTWEDLRQDKSIYNLAEHVYAHLADTEHPPSRGAVQFLCSYNNVRRSGNSVAHTAKPEEVKAAVTTRQLESTERRWLEQLYMFTYEEPV
;
A
#
# COMPACT_ATOMS: atom_id res chain seq x y z
N MET A 1 -8.73 12.49 11.59
CA MET A 1 -9.24 12.82 10.24
C MET A 1 -8.63 11.84 9.26
N ASN A 2 -9.44 11.22 8.40
CA ASN A 2 -8.99 10.15 7.50
C ASN A 2 -8.32 10.77 6.25
N ARG A 3 -7.11 10.33 5.90
CA ARG A 3 -6.27 10.89 4.83
C ARG A 3 -6.93 10.81 3.45
N VAL A 4 -7.83 9.84 3.26
CA VAL A 4 -8.64 9.69 2.04
C VAL A 4 -9.62 10.85 1.87
N THR A 5 -10.25 11.30 2.95
CA THR A 5 -11.18 12.45 2.94
C THR A 5 -10.45 13.75 2.57
N GLN A 6 -9.23 13.96 3.09
CA GLN A 6 -8.44 15.15 2.74
C GLN A 6 -8.07 15.20 1.25
N LEU A 7 -7.71 14.07 0.65
CA LEU A 7 -7.40 13.99 -0.78
C LEU A 7 -8.65 14.23 -1.64
N ALA A 8 -9.81 13.71 -1.22
CA ALA A 8 -11.08 13.94 -1.92
C ALA A 8 -11.52 15.41 -1.86
N ASP A 9 -11.34 16.06 -0.71
CA ASP A 9 -11.64 17.48 -0.54
C ASP A 9 -10.70 18.35 -1.39
N GLN A 10 -9.42 18.01 -1.45
CA GLN A 10 -8.43 18.70 -2.28
C GLN A 10 -8.68 18.51 -3.79
N GLU A 11 -9.10 17.33 -4.22
CA GLU A 11 -9.47 17.06 -5.63
C GLU A 11 -10.71 17.87 -6.04
N LYS A 12 -11.69 17.99 -5.15
CA LYS A 12 -12.88 18.83 -5.34
C LYS A 12 -12.51 20.31 -5.47
N GLU A 13 -11.57 20.80 -4.65
CA GLU A 13 -11.10 22.18 -4.72
C GLU A 13 -10.35 22.47 -6.04
N ASN A 14 -9.51 21.53 -6.50
CA ASN A 14 -8.82 21.62 -7.78
C ASN A 14 -9.77 21.65 -8.98
N LEU A 15 -10.85 20.86 -8.94
CA LEU A 15 -11.91 20.87 -9.95
C LEU A 15 -12.61 22.24 -10.02
N ASN A 16 -12.96 22.81 -8.87
CA ASN A 16 -13.58 24.14 -8.81
C ASN A 16 -12.66 25.25 -9.36
N LEU A 17 -11.35 25.16 -9.10
CA LEU A 17 -10.36 26.09 -9.65
C LEU A 17 -10.25 25.95 -11.17
N ALA A 18 -10.25 24.73 -11.70
CA ALA A 18 -10.20 24.49 -13.14
C ALA A 18 -11.45 25.05 -13.86
N GLU A 19 -12.63 24.92 -13.26
CA GLU A 19 -13.87 25.50 -13.80
C GLU A 19 -13.85 27.03 -13.79
N ARG A 20 -13.38 27.66 -12.71
CA ARG A 20 -13.22 29.12 -12.64
C ARG A 20 -12.23 29.63 -13.68
N ASN A 21 -11.10 28.95 -13.86
CA ASN A 21 -10.10 29.33 -14.86
C ASN A 21 -10.66 29.22 -16.28
N ARG A 22 -11.49 28.21 -16.56
CA ARG A 22 -12.20 28.09 -17.84
C ARG A 22 -13.18 29.25 -18.05
N ALA A 23 -13.99 29.58 -17.06
CA ALA A 23 -14.94 30.69 -17.15
C ALA A 23 -14.25 32.05 -17.36
N LEU A 24 -13.10 32.28 -16.71
CA LEU A 24 -12.29 33.49 -16.93
C LEU A 24 -11.73 33.54 -18.36
N ALA A 25 -11.26 32.41 -18.90
CA ALA A 25 -10.77 32.33 -20.27
C ALA A 25 -11.88 32.64 -21.29
N ASP A 26 -13.09 32.11 -21.06
CA ASP A 26 -14.25 32.38 -21.92
C ASP A 26 -14.68 33.86 -21.86
N SER A 27 -14.69 34.46 -20.67
CA SER A 27 -14.98 35.89 -20.50
C SER A 27 -13.98 36.79 -21.22
N LEU A 28 -12.69 36.45 -21.17
CA LEU A 28 -11.64 37.18 -21.88
C LEU A 28 -11.79 37.06 -23.40
N ALA A 29 -12.17 35.88 -23.89
CA ALA A 29 -12.42 35.65 -25.31
C ALA A 29 -13.61 36.47 -25.83
N ASP A 30 -14.68 36.58 -25.05
CA ASP A 30 -15.86 37.39 -25.40
C ASP A 30 -15.55 38.89 -25.39
N GLU A 31 -14.73 39.36 -24.44
CA GLU A 31 -14.32 40.76 -24.36
C GLU A 31 -13.44 41.18 -25.55
N LEU A 32 -12.54 40.29 -26.00
CA LEU A 32 -11.77 40.44 -27.24
C LEU A 32 -12.67 40.48 -28.48
N LYS A 33 -13.68 39.61 -28.56
CA LYS A 33 -14.62 39.57 -29.68
C LYS A 33 -15.49 40.83 -29.77
N LYS A 34 -15.88 41.38 -28.61
CA LYS A 34 -16.67 42.61 -28.50
C LYS A 34 -15.86 43.86 -28.85
N SER A 35 -14.57 43.87 -28.54
CA SER A 35 -13.66 44.96 -28.93
C SER A 35 -13.35 44.92 -30.43
N LEU A 36 -13.22 43.73 -31.03
CA LEU A 36 -13.07 43.56 -32.49
C LEU A 36 -14.31 44.00 -33.29
N SER A 37 -15.52 43.77 -32.78
CA SER A 37 -16.78 44.11 -33.47
C SER A 37 -17.20 45.58 -33.36
N ARG A 38 -16.63 46.34 -32.41
CA ARG A 38 -16.83 47.80 -32.31
C ARG A 38 -16.02 48.59 -33.33
N SER A 39 -15.01 47.99 -33.96
CA SER A 39 -14.12 48.65 -34.93
C SER A 39 -14.72 48.79 -36.33
N SER A 40 -15.88 48.17 -36.61
CA SER A 40 -16.41 48.03 -37.98
C SER A 40 -17.60 48.93 -38.32
N SER A 41 -18.05 49.84 -37.44
CA SER A 41 -19.13 50.77 -37.79
C SER A 41 -19.02 52.13 -37.11
N SER A 42 -18.61 53.15 -37.87
CA SER A 42 -19.29 54.47 -37.90
C SER A 42 -18.67 55.42 -38.92
N SER A 43 -19.55 55.97 -39.77
CA SER A 43 -19.29 57.06 -40.70
C SER A 43 -19.44 58.42 -40.02
N SER A 44 -18.52 59.35 -40.34
CA SER A 44 -18.66 60.81 -40.43
C SER A 44 -19.58 61.56 -39.45
N LYS A 45 -18.98 62.29 -38.49
CA LYS A 45 -19.36 63.66 -38.09
C LYS A 45 -18.32 64.29 -37.15
N LYS A 46 -17.73 65.41 -37.62
CA LYS A 46 -17.02 66.55 -36.97
C LYS A 46 -15.98 66.33 -35.84
N PRO A 47 -14.90 67.13 -35.82
CA PRO A 47 -13.76 66.92 -34.93
C PRO A 47 -13.91 67.64 -33.57
N THR A 48 -13.01 67.25 -32.64
CA THR A 48 -12.63 67.83 -31.32
C THR A 48 -13.41 67.32 -30.09
N PRO A 49 -12.76 67.01 -28.94
CA PRO A 49 -11.33 67.10 -28.63
C PRO A 49 -10.64 65.73 -28.64
N THR A 50 -9.36 65.77 -28.98
CA THR A 50 -8.37 64.71 -28.76
C THR A 50 -8.54 64.16 -27.35
N ILE A 51 -9.22 63.02 -27.21
CA ILE A 51 -8.92 62.10 -26.12
C ILE A 51 -7.47 61.74 -26.42
N ALA A 52 -6.54 62.41 -25.74
CA ALA A 52 -5.20 61.90 -25.59
C ALA A 52 -5.43 60.54 -24.94
N VAL A 53 -5.55 59.50 -25.78
CA VAL A 53 -5.47 58.13 -25.32
C VAL A 53 -4.12 58.12 -24.66
N ASP A 54 -4.14 58.07 -23.33
CA ASP A 54 -2.96 57.99 -22.50
C ASP A 54 -2.35 56.61 -22.74
N LEU A 55 -1.78 56.46 -23.94
CA LEU A 55 -1.12 55.27 -24.43
C LEU A 55 0.04 54.93 -23.51
N ASP A 56 0.64 55.94 -22.89
CA ASP A 56 1.68 55.78 -21.88
C ASP A 56 1.13 55.14 -20.60
N GLY A 57 0.00 55.63 -20.08
CA GLY A 57 -0.71 55.02 -18.95
C GLY A 57 -1.20 53.58 -19.24
N GLN A 58 -1.73 53.32 -20.43
CA GLN A 58 -2.12 51.96 -20.86
C GLN A 58 -0.93 51.03 -21.01
N LEU A 59 0.17 51.50 -21.62
CA LEU A 59 1.41 50.73 -21.76
C LEU A 59 2.00 50.39 -20.40
N LYS A 60 2.01 51.34 -19.46
CA LYS A 60 2.47 51.15 -18.09
C LYS A 60 1.63 50.11 -17.33
N ALA A 61 0.31 50.16 -17.46
CA ALA A 61 -0.58 49.16 -16.87
C ALA A 61 -0.34 47.75 -17.46
N MET A 62 -0.17 47.66 -18.77
CA MET A 62 0.11 46.39 -19.45
C MET A 62 1.48 45.81 -19.07
N MET A 63 2.51 46.65 -18.94
CA MET A 63 3.82 46.20 -18.43
C MET A 63 3.74 45.67 -17.00
N GLY A 64 2.96 46.33 -16.13
CA GLY A 64 2.71 45.85 -14.77
C GLY A 64 2.03 44.48 -14.72
N LEU A 65 1.03 44.27 -15.59
CA LEU A 65 0.37 42.96 -15.73
C LEU A 65 1.32 41.88 -16.23
N ILE A 66 2.12 42.18 -17.26
CA ILE A 66 3.12 41.23 -17.79
C ILE A 66 4.13 40.85 -16.70
N GLN A 67 4.59 41.81 -15.90
CA GLN A 67 5.51 41.55 -14.80
C GLN A 67 4.87 40.65 -13.72
N GLY A 68 3.63 40.95 -13.31
CA GLY A 68 2.90 40.12 -12.35
C GLY A 68 2.61 38.71 -12.85
N LEU A 69 2.29 38.55 -14.14
CA LEU A 69 2.12 37.24 -14.76
C LEU A 69 3.42 36.43 -14.80
N ARG A 70 4.57 37.08 -15.04
CA ARG A 70 5.88 36.41 -15.01
C ARG A 70 6.21 35.90 -13.62
N GLU A 71 6.01 36.72 -12.59
CA GLU A 71 6.25 36.34 -11.20
C GLU A 71 5.32 35.21 -10.75
N ASN A 72 4.05 35.24 -11.17
CA ASN A 72 3.11 34.16 -10.87
C ASN A 72 3.49 32.86 -11.58
N LEU A 73 3.89 32.94 -12.86
CA LEU A 73 4.35 31.77 -13.60
C LEU A 73 5.58 31.14 -12.94
N GLU A 74 6.54 31.95 -12.51
CA GLU A 74 7.74 31.47 -11.80
C GLU A 74 7.37 30.77 -10.49
N LYS A 75 6.51 31.37 -9.67
CA LYS A 75 6.01 30.76 -8.43
C LYS A 75 5.28 29.45 -8.68
N GLU A 76 4.41 29.40 -9.69
CA GLU A 76 3.65 28.20 -10.04
C GLU A 76 4.56 27.08 -10.55
N THR A 77 5.56 27.41 -11.37
CA THR A 77 6.57 26.44 -11.81
C THR A 77 7.37 25.87 -10.63
N GLY A 78 7.82 26.71 -9.70
CA GLY A 78 8.52 26.26 -8.50
C GLY A 78 7.66 25.37 -7.59
N ALA A 79 6.40 25.75 -7.38
CA ALA A 79 5.44 24.94 -6.61
C ALA A 79 5.18 23.58 -7.29
N ARG A 80 5.07 23.55 -8.61
CA ARG A 80 4.86 22.33 -9.39
C ARG A 80 6.07 21.39 -9.33
N GLU A 81 7.28 21.93 -9.39
CA GLU A 81 8.51 21.15 -9.23
C GLU A 81 8.61 20.53 -7.84
N GLU A 82 8.29 21.30 -6.79
CA GLU A 82 8.32 20.80 -5.41
C GLU A 82 7.27 19.71 -5.19
N LEU A 83 6.04 19.92 -5.67
CA LEU A 83 5.00 18.90 -5.63
C LEU A 83 5.42 17.63 -6.38
N HIS A 84 6.09 17.78 -7.52
CA HIS A 84 6.60 16.63 -8.28
C HIS A 84 7.68 15.86 -7.50
N LYS A 85 8.60 16.56 -6.83
CA LYS A 85 9.62 15.93 -5.96
C LYS A 85 8.97 15.15 -4.81
N GLN A 86 7.99 15.76 -4.14
CA GLN A 86 7.26 15.11 -3.04
C GLN A 86 6.49 13.88 -3.53
N LEU A 87 5.81 13.98 -4.67
CA LEU A 87 5.10 12.85 -5.28
C LEU A 87 6.04 11.70 -5.62
N MET A 88 7.23 12.00 -6.16
CA MET A 88 8.22 10.97 -6.49
C MET A 88 8.78 10.30 -5.24
N LYS A 89 9.06 11.08 -4.18
CA LYS A 89 9.48 10.56 -2.87
C LYS A 89 8.42 9.65 -2.27
N GLU A 90 7.17 10.10 -2.19
CA GLU A 90 6.08 9.31 -1.63
C GLU A 90 5.82 8.03 -2.45
N ARG A 91 5.95 8.09 -3.78
CA ARG A 91 5.87 6.89 -4.63
C ARG A 91 7.00 5.90 -4.38
N ALA A 92 8.21 6.38 -4.05
CA ALA A 92 9.32 5.51 -3.70
C ALA A 92 9.06 4.82 -2.36
N GLU A 93 8.72 5.58 -1.32
CA GLU A 93 8.39 5.06 0.02
C GLU A 93 7.24 4.05 -0.05
N ARG A 94 6.15 4.37 -0.75
CA ARG A 94 5.04 3.42 -0.91
C ARG A 94 5.43 2.12 -1.64
N ARG A 95 6.38 2.18 -2.58
CA ARG A 95 6.86 0.97 -3.26
C ARG A 95 7.65 0.08 -2.29
N GLU A 96 8.47 0.68 -1.44
CA GLU A 96 9.21 -0.04 -0.39
C GLU A 96 8.26 -0.69 0.62
N ASP A 97 7.26 0.05 1.10
CA ASP A 97 6.25 -0.47 2.03
C ASP A 97 5.45 -1.64 1.43
N VAL A 98 5.01 -1.52 0.17
CA VAL A 98 4.27 -2.59 -0.52
C VAL A 98 5.13 -3.83 -0.68
N GLU A 99 6.43 -3.66 -0.98
CA GLU A 99 7.34 -4.80 -1.10
C GLU A 99 7.58 -5.46 0.26
N ALA A 100 7.79 -4.68 1.32
CA ALA A 100 7.89 -5.22 2.68
C ALA A 100 6.65 -6.02 3.09
N LEU A 101 5.44 -5.50 2.81
CA LEU A 101 4.19 -6.21 3.06
C LEU A 101 4.07 -7.51 2.26
N ARG A 102 4.52 -7.51 1.00
CA ARG A 102 4.58 -8.73 0.18
C ARG A 102 5.50 -9.76 0.79
N GLN A 103 6.70 -9.36 1.23
CA GLN A 103 7.65 -10.27 1.89
C GLN A 103 7.05 -10.87 3.16
N VAL A 104 6.41 -10.05 4.01
CA VAL A 104 5.69 -10.57 5.20
C VAL A 104 4.62 -11.58 4.81
N THR A 105 3.85 -11.30 3.75
CA THR A 105 2.79 -12.20 3.28
C THR A 105 3.34 -13.55 2.80
N LEU A 106 4.48 -13.52 2.10
CA LEU A 106 5.19 -14.71 1.62
C LEU A 106 5.72 -15.58 2.77
N LEU A 107 6.10 -14.98 3.90
CA LEU A 107 6.54 -15.71 5.08
C LEU A 107 5.36 -16.21 5.92
N ILE A 108 4.35 -15.37 6.15
CA ILE A 108 3.29 -15.67 7.11
C ILE A 108 2.29 -16.71 6.59
N THR A 109 1.98 -16.68 5.29
CA THR A 109 0.95 -17.57 4.72
C THR A 109 1.36 -19.05 4.82
N PRO A 110 2.59 -19.46 4.43
CA PRO A 110 3.05 -20.84 4.64
C PRO A 110 3.05 -21.26 6.11
N LEU A 111 3.40 -20.36 7.03
CA LEU A 111 3.38 -20.64 8.47
C LEU A 111 1.95 -20.85 8.99
N HIS A 112 1.00 -19.97 8.64
CA HIS A 112 -0.40 -20.13 9.02
C HIS A 112 -1.03 -21.42 8.47
N LEU A 113 -0.74 -21.75 7.21
CA LEU A 113 -1.22 -23.01 6.61
C LEU A 113 -0.60 -24.23 7.31
N ARG A 114 0.68 -24.17 7.71
CA ARG A 114 1.32 -25.22 8.52
C ARG A 114 0.64 -25.35 9.90
N VAL A 115 0.39 -24.23 10.58
CA VAL A 115 -0.32 -24.21 11.86
C VAL A 115 -1.72 -24.83 11.75
N LEU A 116 -2.45 -24.57 10.65
CA LEU A 116 -3.74 -25.21 10.40
C LEU A 116 -3.61 -26.74 10.35
N LEU A 117 -2.60 -27.26 9.64
CA LEU A 117 -2.36 -28.71 9.58
C LEU A 117 -1.98 -29.28 10.94
N ASP A 118 -1.11 -28.60 11.69
CA ASP A 118 -0.69 -29.07 13.02
C ASP A 118 -1.85 -29.04 14.03
N LYS A 119 -2.70 -28.00 13.99
CA LYS A 119 -3.95 -27.95 14.79
C LYS A 119 -4.94 -29.05 14.38
N ALA A 120 -5.09 -29.34 13.09
CA ALA A 120 -5.95 -30.42 12.62
C ALA A 120 -5.44 -31.78 13.13
N ARG A 121 -4.12 -32.02 13.07
CA ARG A 121 -3.50 -33.22 13.64
C ARG A 121 -3.75 -33.33 15.14
N GLN A 122 -3.57 -32.24 15.89
CA GLN A 122 -3.83 -32.25 17.33
C GLN A 122 -5.30 -32.56 17.65
N LYS A 123 -6.25 -31.97 16.91
CA LYS A 123 -7.68 -32.26 17.10
C LYS A 123 -7.99 -33.74 16.84
N ILE A 124 -7.37 -34.34 15.81
CA ILE A 124 -7.54 -35.76 15.48
C ILE A 124 -6.94 -36.65 16.57
N ILE A 125 -5.74 -36.34 17.06
CA ILE A 125 -5.09 -37.08 18.14
C ILE A 125 -5.98 -37.10 19.38
N ASN A 126 -6.55 -35.94 19.75
CA ASN A 126 -7.45 -35.82 20.88
C ASN A 126 -8.75 -36.62 20.66
N HIS A 127 -9.27 -36.66 19.43
CA HIS A 127 -10.49 -37.40 19.09
C HIS A 127 -10.28 -38.92 19.07
N ILE A 128 -9.11 -39.38 18.65
CA ILE A 128 -8.74 -40.81 18.59
C ILE A 128 -8.10 -41.29 19.91
N GLU A 129 -7.96 -40.39 20.90
CA GLU A 129 -7.38 -40.67 22.21
C GLU A 129 -5.95 -41.25 22.13
N CYS A 130 -5.14 -40.73 21.20
CA CYS A 130 -3.72 -41.04 21.10
C CYS A 130 -2.87 -39.99 21.83
N ASN A 131 -1.61 -40.34 22.16
CA ASN A 131 -0.69 -39.38 22.81
C ASN A 131 -0.04 -38.44 21.79
N THR A 132 0.50 -38.98 20.69
CA THR A 132 1.19 -38.19 19.65
C THR A 132 0.77 -38.60 18.24
N TRP A 133 1.09 -37.74 17.26
CA TRP A 133 0.84 -38.06 15.85
C TRP A 133 1.70 -39.23 15.38
N GLU A 134 2.92 -39.30 15.90
CA GLU A 134 3.91 -40.34 15.62
C GLU A 134 3.42 -41.70 16.12
N ASP A 135 2.84 -41.78 17.33
CA ASP A 135 2.25 -43.00 17.87
C ASP A 135 1.06 -43.47 17.01
N LEU A 136 0.18 -42.54 16.63
CA LEU A 136 -0.96 -42.86 15.76
C LEU A 136 -0.49 -43.39 14.39
N ARG A 137 0.57 -42.80 13.84
CA ARG A 137 1.19 -43.18 12.56
C ARG A 137 1.98 -44.48 12.64
N GLN A 138 2.44 -44.87 13.82
CA GLN A 138 3.33 -46.02 13.99
C GLN A 138 2.78 -47.26 13.27
N ASP A 139 3.66 -47.91 12.52
CA ASP A 139 3.41 -49.13 11.74
C ASP A 139 2.34 -49.01 10.63
N LYS A 140 1.91 -47.79 10.29
CA LYS A 140 0.94 -47.53 9.21
C LYS A 140 1.60 -46.85 8.02
N SER A 141 1.33 -47.37 6.82
CA SER A 141 1.58 -46.63 5.58
C SER A 141 0.73 -45.35 5.56
N ILE A 142 1.12 -44.34 4.77
CA ILE A 142 0.35 -43.09 4.65
C ILE A 142 -1.10 -43.37 4.25
N TYR A 143 -1.31 -44.33 3.33
CA TYR A 143 -2.65 -44.72 2.89
C TYR A 143 -3.44 -45.36 4.04
N ASN A 144 -2.87 -46.33 4.75
CA ASN A 144 -3.55 -47.01 5.85
C ASN A 144 -3.86 -46.05 7.01
N LEU A 145 -2.95 -45.10 7.29
CA LEU A 145 -3.19 -44.04 8.27
C LEU A 145 -4.35 -43.15 7.84
N ALA A 146 -4.41 -42.75 6.57
CA ALA A 146 -5.48 -41.89 6.07
C ALA A 146 -6.85 -42.59 6.14
N GLU A 147 -6.94 -43.87 5.77
CA GLU A 147 -8.18 -44.64 5.91
C GLU A 147 -8.60 -44.80 7.37
N HIS A 148 -7.64 -45.12 8.26
CA HIS A 148 -7.91 -45.26 9.69
C HIS A 148 -8.44 -43.96 10.30
N VAL A 149 -7.80 -42.82 9.99
CA VAL A 149 -8.26 -41.50 10.46
C VAL A 149 -9.61 -41.14 9.86
N TYR A 150 -9.82 -41.37 8.56
CA TYR A 150 -11.08 -41.07 7.90
C TYR A 150 -12.25 -41.84 8.52
N ALA A 151 -12.06 -43.13 8.83
CA ALA A 151 -13.07 -43.95 9.48
C ALA A 151 -13.45 -43.41 10.88
N HIS A 152 -12.47 -42.99 11.69
CA HIS A 152 -12.73 -42.44 13.04
C HIS A 152 -13.41 -41.07 13.04
N LEU A 153 -13.29 -40.33 11.94
CA LEU A 153 -13.88 -39.00 11.81
C LEU A 153 -15.27 -39.03 11.17
N ALA A 154 -15.75 -40.18 10.67
CA ALA A 154 -16.99 -40.30 9.92
C ALA A 154 -18.22 -39.77 10.69
N ASP A 155 -18.23 -39.95 12.02
CA ASP A 155 -19.35 -39.56 12.89
C ASP A 155 -19.19 -38.16 13.53
N THR A 156 -18.19 -37.38 13.10
CA THR A 156 -18.02 -36.00 13.60
C THR A 156 -19.02 -35.04 12.95
N GLU A 157 -19.30 -33.90 13.59
CA GLU A 157 -20.25 -32.90 13.08
C GLU A 157 -19.87 -32.34 11.69
N HIS A 158 -18.56 -32.24 11.42
CA HIS A 158 -18.01 -31.73 10.17
C HIS A 158 -16.85 -32.63 9.69
N PRO A 159 -17.14 -33.81 9.14
CA PRO A 159 -16.11 -34.77 8.78
C PRO A 159 -15.32 -34.23 7.57
N PRO A 160 -13.97 -34.21 7.63
CA PRO A 160 -13.17 -33.85 6.48
C PRO A 160 -13.33 -34.89 5.36
N SER A 161 -13.26 -34.44 4.11
CA SER A 161 -13.25 -35.36 2.98
C SER A 161 -12.06 -36.32 3.03
N ARG A 162 -12.22 -37.51 2.43
CA ARG A 162 -11.14 -38.51 2.32
C ARG A 162 -9.85 -37.93 1.72
N GLY A 163 -9.97 -37.09 0.70
CA GLY A 163 -8.83 -36.39 0.08
C GLY A 163 -8.14 -35.40 1.03
N ALA A 164 -8.90 -34.69 1.87
CA ALA A 164 -8.33 -33.80 2.88
C ALA A 164 -7.56 -34.58 3.97
N VAL A 165 -8.09 -35.72 4.41
CA VAL A 165 -7.40 -36.60 5.36
C VAL A 165 -6.12 -37.16 4.74
N GLN A 166 -6.17 -37.64 3.49
CA GLN A 166 -4.98 -38.12 2.79
C GLN A 166 -3.92 -37.01 2.64
N PHE A 167 -4.33 -35.80 2.29
CA PHE A 167 -3.45 -34.64 2.21
C PHE A 167 -2.77 -34.35 3.56
N LEU A 168 -3.53 -34.40 4.66
CA LEU A 168 -3.03 -34.19 6.03
C LEU A 168 -2.01 -35.25 6.48
N CYS A 169 -2.27 -36.52 6.16
CA CYS A 169 -1.42 -37.66 6.52
C CYS A 169 -0.14 -37.73 5.66
N SER A 170 -0.18 -37.18 4.45
CA SER A 170 0.97 -37.15 3.53
C SER A 170 2.02 -36.09 3.92
N TYR A 171 3.25 -36.27 3.41
CA TYR A 171 4.23 -35.21 3.38
C TYR A 171 3.92 -34.28 2.19
N ASN A 172 3.35 -33.10 2.48
CA ASN A 172 2.84 -32.20 1.45
C ASN A 172 3.66 -30.89 1.34
N ASN A 173 3.40 -30.15 0.26
CA ASN A 173 4.10 -28.89 -0.05
C ASN A 173 3.85 -27.79 0.99
N VAL A 174 2.71 -27.80 1.69
CA VAL A 174 2.43 -26.83 2.76
C VAL A 174 3.40 -27.03 3.93
N ARG A 175 3.60 -28.28 4.38
CA ARG A 175 4.60 -28.57 5.43
C ARG A 175 6.01 -28.23 4.96
N ARG A 176 6.36 -28.57 3.71
CA ARG A 176 7.69 -28.23 3.15
C ARG A 176 7.92 -26.72 3.10
N SER A 177 6.95 -25.95 2.60
CA SER A 177 7.06 -24.50 2.50
C SER A 177 7.08 -23.83 3.87
N GLY A 178 6.22 -24.24 4.80
CA GLY A 178 6.24 -23.74 6.18
C GLY A 178 7.52 -24.09 6.94
N ASN A 179 8.12 -25.27 6.68
CA ASN A 179 9.45 -25.60 7.19
C ASN A 179 10.51 -24.70 6.56
N SER A 180 10.50 -24.55 5.23
CA SER A 180 11.47 -23.72 4.51
C SER A 180 11.48 -22.30 5.05
N VAL A 181 10.31 -21.67 5.19
CA VAL A 181 10.19 -20.32 5.75
C VAL A 181 10.75 -20.24 7.16
N ALA A 182 10.46 -21.22 8.02
CA ALA A 182 11.00 -21.26 9.38
C ALA A 182 12.54 -21.40 9.42
N HIS A 183 13.13 -22.04 8.41
CA HIS A 183 14.57 -22.28 8.32
C HIS A 183 15.35 -21.24 7.48
N THR A 184 14.66 -20.36 6.75
CA THR A 184 15.29 -19.30 5.94
C THR A 184 15.46 -17.98 6.70
N ALA A 185 15.06 -17.91 7.96
CA ALA A 185 15.24 -16.71 8.77
C ALA A 185 16.73 -16.39 8.90
N LYS A 186 17.10 -15.14 8.59
CA LYS A 186 18.49 -14.70 8.69
C LYS A 186 18.86 -14.46 10.16
N PRO A 187 20.14 -14.63 10.55
CA PRO A 187 20.58 -14.37 11.93
C PRO A 187 20.16 -12.98 12.43
N GLU A 188 20.24 -11.94 11.59
CA GLU A 188 19.89 -10.57 11.96
C GLU A 188 18.39 -10.41 12.24
N GLU A 189 17.54 -11.14 11.52
CA GLU A 189 16.09 -11.16 11.71
C GLU A 189 15.73 -11.86 13.03
N VAL A 190 16.41 -12.97 13.34
CA VAL A 190 16.23 -13.70 14.61
C VAL A 190 16.71 -12.84 15.78
N LYS A 191 17.86 -12.17 15.64
CA LYS A 191 18.39 -11.23 16.64
C LYS A 191 17.42 -10.07 16.90
N ALA A 192 16.89 -9.48 15.83
CA ALA A 192 15.88 -8.43 15.91
C ALA A 192 14.61 -8.94 16.64
N ALA A 193 14.15 -10.15 16.36
CA ALA A 193 12.98 -10.73 17.02
C ALA A 193 13.20 -10.94 18.53
N VAL A 194 14.38 -11.42 18.94
CA VAL A 194 14.73 -11.60 20.36
C VAL A 194 14.78 -10.26 21.09
N THR A 195 15.34 -9.22 20.45
CA THR A 195 15.53 -7.91 21.08
C THR A 195 14.28 -7.04 21.10
N THR A 196 13.48 -7.04 20.04
CA THR A 196 12.38 -6.08 19.87
C THR A 196 11.03 -6.57 20.39
N ARG A 197 10.83 -7.88 20.47
CA ARG A 197 9.55 -8.44 20.95
C ARG A 197 9.39 -8.18 22.45
N GLN A 198 8.17 -7.82 22.87
CA GLN A 198 7.83 -7.77 24.29
C GLN A 198 7.76 -9.21 24.82
N LEU A 199 8.65 -9.53 25.75
CA LEU A 199 8.86 -10.85 26.34
C LEU A 199 9.08 -10.67 27.84
N GLU A 200 8.74 -11.69 28.62
CA GLU A 200 9.12 -11.70 30.04
C GLU A 200 10.65 -11.75 30.18
N SER A 201 11.19 -11.24 31.29
CA SER A 201 12.64 -11.12 31.48
C SER A 201 13.35 -12.47 31.44
N THR A 202 12.74 -13.50 32.00
CA THR A 202 13.22 -14.90 31.97
C THR A 202 13.21 -15.49 30.56
N GLU A 203 12.11 -15.31 29.83
CA GLU A 203 11.98 -15.80 28.45
C GLU A 203 12.99 -15.14 27.52
N ARG A 204 13.14 -13.81 27.63
CA ARG A 204 14.15 -13.05 26.88
C ARG A 204 15.54 -13.60 27.14
N ARG A 205 15.92 -13.78 28.41
CA ARG A 205 17.23 -14.31 28.77
C ARG A 205 17.49 -15.70 28.18
N TRP A 206 16.50 -16.60 28.22
CA TRP A 206 16.64 -17.93 27.62
C TRP A 206 16.80 -17.86 26.10
N LEU A 207 16.03 -17.00 25.43
CA LEU A 207 16.14 -16.80 23.98
C LEU A 207 17.48 -16.17 23.58
N GLU A 208 18.00 -15.22 24.37
CA GLU A 208 19.34 -14.65 24.17
C GLU A 208 20.44 -15.71 24.32
N GLN A 209 20.35 -16.58 25.34
CA GLN A 209 21.28 -17.69 25.52
C GLN A 209 21.24 -18.69 24.36
N LEU A 210 20.03 -19.03 23.88
CA LEU A 210 19.86 -19.91 22.72
C LEU A 210 20.38 -19.27 21.43
N TYR A 211 20.19 -17.95 21.25
CA TYR A 211 20.76 -17.21 20.11
C TYR A 211 22.28 -17.27 20.14
N MET A 212 22.90 -16.91 21.26
CA MET A 212 24.37 -16.95 21.42
C MET A 212 24.94 -18.35 21.18
N PHE A 213 24.26 -19.39 21.68
CA PHE A 213 24.65 -20.77 21.45
C PHE A 213 24.55 -21.16 19.97
N THR A 214 23.53 -20.68 19.25
CA THR A 214 23.27 -21.09 17.86
C THR A 214 24.14 -20.36 16.84
N TYR A 215 24.41 -19.07 17.07
CA TYR A 215 25.10 -18.19 16.11
C TYR A 215 26.50 -17.75 16.56
N GLU A 216 26.94 -18.17 17.76
CA GLU A 216 28.26 -17.82 18.32
C GLU A 216 28.51 -16.30 18.47
N GLU A 217 27.45 -15.50 18.51
CA GLU A 217 27.49 -14.04 18.58
C GLU A 217 26.58 -13.49 19.69
N PRO A 218 26.95 -12.37 20.34
CA PRO A 218 26.09 -11.74 21.34
C PRO A 218 24.83 -11.10 20.70
N VAL A 219 23.73 -11.12 21.45
CA VAL A 219 22.51 -10.35 21.15
C VAL A 219 22.73 -8.87 21.46
#